data_AF-A0A6B2JTR7-F1
#
_entry.id   AF-A0A6B2JTR7-F1
#
_cell.length_a   1.000
_cell.length_b   1.000
_cell.length_c   1.000
_cell.angle_alpha   90.00
_cell.angle_beta   90.00
_cell.angle_gamma   90.00
#
_symmetry.space_group_name_H-M   'P 1'
#
loop_
_entity.id
_entity.type
_entity.pdbx_description
1 polymer ?
#
loop_
_entity_poly.entity_id
_entity_poly.type
_entity_poly.pdbx_seq_one_letter_code
_entity_poly.pdbx_strand_id
1 'polypeptide(L)'
;MGAWGPGPFDNDDAMDLLLDYEGQGVGVLLDVLQEPNDAEGDGFIDAPLGGQLIALGEIVAACHGRPFTAGPSDYAMGGDPARLQAQMKAHAEAVKAEPRLLEGARAAVNGLLANPKVSELAALWQEGEQLEGFARTISDLETRLRKVAT
;
A
#
# COMPACT_ATOMS: atom_id res chain seq x y z
N MET A 1 -11.43 -18.00 -2.79
CA MET A 1 -11.74 -16.58 -2.55
C MET A 1 -10.50 -16.01 -1.90
N GLY A 2 -9.84 -15.08 -2.57
CA GLY A 2 -8.65 -14.40 -2.05
C GLY A 2 -8.99 -13.46 -0.90
N ALA A 3 -7.98 -12.92 -0.22
CA ALA A 3 -8.19 -11.87 0.75
C ALA A 3 -8.76 -10.63 0.03
N TRP A 4 -9.85 -10.10 0.58
CA TRP A 4 -10.46 -8.85 0.11
C TRP A 4 -11.02 -8.09 1.30
N GLY A 5 -10.53 -6.86 1.51
CA GLY A 5 -10.99 -6.01 2.61
C GLY A 5 -10.44 -4.58 2.52
N PRO A 6 -10.98 -3.68 3.36
CA PRO A 6 -10.63 -2.26 3.32
C PRO A 6 -9.29 -1.94 3.97
N GLY A 7 -8.65 -2.89 4.66
CA GLY A 7 -7.35 -2.73 5.28
C GLY A 7 -6.19 -2.83 4.29
N PRO A 8 -5.01 -2.27 4.64
CA PRO A 8 -3.91 -2.16 3.70
C PRO A 8 -3.24 -3.50 3.33
N PHE A 9 -3.48 -4.55 4.13
CA PHE A 9 -2.98 -5.91 3.92
C PHE A 9 -4.12 -6.92 3.84
N ASP A 10 -5.34 -6.45 3.56
CA ASP A 10 -6.52 -7.31 3.38
C ASP A 10 -6.68 -7.79 1.93
N ASN A 11 -5.77 -7.40 1.04
CA ASN A 11 -5.73 -7.82 -0.36
C ASN A 11 -4.52 -8.75 -0.58
N ASP A 12 -4.69 -9.83 -1.34
CA ASP A 12 -3.61 -10.81 -1.56
C ASP A 12 -2.36 -10.18 -2.17
N ASP A 13 -2.52 -9.29 -3.17
CA ASP A 13 -1.39 -8.62 -3.82
C ASP A 13 -0.60 -7.71 -2.86
N ALA A 14 -1.27 -7.14 -1.86
CA ALA A 14 -0.63 -6.35 -0.81
C ALA A 14 0.23 -7.23 0.11
N MET A 15 -0.25 -8.44 0.41
CA MET A 15 0.46 -9.43 1.21
C MET A 15 1.65 -10.03 0.45
N ASP A 16 1.48 -10.33 -0.84
CA ASP A 16 2.53 -10.85 -1.69
C ASP A 16 3.69 -9.85 -1.81
N LEU A 17 3.40 -8.55 -2.00
CA LEU A 17 4.43 -7.52 -1.99
C LEU A 17 5.20 -7.48 -0.66
N LEU A 18 4.51 -7.59 0.48
CA LEU A 18 5.17 -7.58 1.79
C LEU A 18 6.13 -8.77 1.95
N LEU A 19 5.74 -9.95 1.48
CA LEU A 19 6.57 -11.16 1.50
C LEU A 19 7.80 -11.00 0.60
N ASP A 20 7.63 -10.46 -0.59
CA ASP A 20 8.75 -10.17 -1.50
C ASP A 20 9.68 -9.10 -0.92
N TYR A 21 9.13 -8.05 -0.32
CA TYR A 21 9.92 -7.01 0.33
C TYR A 21 10.76 -7.57 1.49
N GLU A 22 10.22 -8.49 2.29
CA GLU A 22 10.97 -9.13 3.37
C GLU A 22 12.24 -9.83 2.82
N GLY A 23 12.12 -10.54 1.70
CA GLY A 23 13.24 -11.28 1.09
C GLY A 23 14.16 -10.47 0.17
N GLN A 24 13.62 -9.47 -0.55
CA GLN A 24 14.28 -8.78 -1.65
C GLN A 24 14.63 -7.31 -1.34
N GLY A 25 14.03 -6.73 -0.29
CA GLY A 25 14.30 -5.36 0.14
C GLY A 25 13.76 -4.29 -0.79
N VAL A 26 14.41 -3.13 -0.83
CA VAL A 26 13.89 -1.93 -1.51
C VAL A 26 13.71 -2.06 -3.02
N GLY A 27 14.36 -3.04 -3.65
CA GLY A 27 14.25 -3.27 -5.10
C GLY A 27 12.81 -3.51 -5.54
N VAL A 28 12.11 -4.42 -4.86
CA VAL A 28 10.71 -4.73 -5.22
C VAL A 28 9.78 -3.54 -5.07
N LEU A 29 10.03 -2.65 -4.10
CA LEU A 29 9.22 -1.44 -3.93
C LEU A 29 9.45 -0.44 -5.08
N LEU A 30 10.69 -0.36 -5.59
CA LEU A 30 10.98 0.46 -6.76
C LEU A 30 10.36 -0.13 -8.03
N ASP A 31 10.37 -1.47 -8.16
CA ASP A 31 9.75 -2.16 -9.29
C ASP A 31 8.24 -1.87 -9.33
N VAL A 32 7.53 -1.96 -8.19
CA VAL A 32 6.10 -1.59 -8.10
C VAL A 32 5.83 -0.13 -8.47
N LEU A 33 6.70 0.81 -8.09
CA LEU A 33 6.56 2.22 -8.51
C LEU A 33 6.81 2.44 -10.00
N GLN A 34 7.57 1.55 -10.64
CA GLN A 34 7.92 1.61 -12.05
C GLN A 34 7.02 0.73 -12.92
N GLU A 35 6.14 -0.07 -12.29
CA GLU A 35 5.27 -0.98 -12.99
C GLU A 35 4.42 -0.19 -13.99
N PRO A 36 4.41 -0.57 -15.29
CA PRO A 36 3.64 0.12 -16.29
C PRO A 36 2.16 0.06 -15.90
N ASN A 37 1.57 1.22 -15.61
CA ASN A 37 0.13 1.41 -15.46
C ASN A 37 -0.56 1.19 -16.82
N ASP A 38 -0.60 -0.04 -17.32
CA ASP A 38 -0.98 -0.33 -18.71
C ASP A 38 -2.25 -1.16 -18.85
N ALA A 39 -3.21 -0.52 -19.52
CA ALA A 39 -3.86 -1.15 -20.66
C ALA A 39 -3.70 -0.32 -21.95
N GLU A 40 -3.53 1.01 -21.90
CA GLU A 40 -3.49 1.88 -23.11
C GLU A 40 -2.52 3.09 -23.03
N GLY A 41 -1.64 3.20 -22.01
CA GLY A 41 -0.78 4.40 -21.81
C GLY A 41 -1.46 5.55 -21.05
N ASP A 42 -2.63 5.29 -20.48
CA ASP A 42 -3.51 6.28 -19.84
C ASP A 42 -3.17 6.53 -18.36
N GLY A 43 -2.30 5.70 -17.78
CA GLY A 43 -1.99 5.73 -16.35
C GLY A 43 -3.04 5.03 -15.47
N PHE A 44 -3.71 3.99 -15.99
CA PHE A 44 -4.70 3.21 -15.24
C PHE A 44 -4.03 2.23 -14.26
N ILE A 45 -4.52 2.21 -13.02
CA ILE A 45 -4.07 1.35 -11.92
C ILE A 45 -5.12 0.25 -11.74
N ASP A 46 -4.77 -0.99 -12.08
CA ASP A 46 -5.64 -2.14 -11.84
C ASP A 46 -5.72 -2.49 -10.34
N ALA A 47 -6.63 -3.40 -9.98
CA ALA A 47 -6.82 -3.78 -8.60
C ALA A 47 -5.57 -4.41 -7.95
N PRO A 48 -4.84 -5.33 -8.62
CA PRO A 48 -3.57 -5.88 -8.12
C PRO A 48 -2.51 -4.82 -7.81
N LEU A 49 -2.18 -3.97 -8.79
CA LEU A 49 -1.20 -2.90 -8.61
C LEU A 49 -1.69 -1.91 -7.54
N GLY A 50 -2.99 -1.63 -7.51
CA GLY A 50 -3.58 -0.80 -6.47
C GLY A 50 -3.36 -1.35 -5.06
N GLY A 51 -3.49 -2.65 -4.87
CA GLY A 51 -3.21 -3.33 -3.61
C GLY A 51 -1.73 -3.21 -3.21
N GLN A 52 -0.83 -3.45 -4.17
CA GLN A 52 0.61 -3.31 -3.97
C GLN A 52 1.03 -1.88 -3.60
N LEU A 53 0.45 -0.87 -4.27
CA LEU A 53 0.75 0.55 -3.97
C LEU A 53 0.29 0.97 -2.57
N ILE A 54 -0.79 0.38 -2.05
CA ILE A 54 -1.22 0.57 -0.66
C ILE A 54 -0.19 -0.03 0.31
N ALA A 55 0.21 -1.29 0.07
CA ALA A 55 1.24 -1.95 0.88
C ALA A 55 2.57 -1.19 0.86
N LEU A 56 3.01 -0.72 -0.30
CA LEU A 56 4.20 0.13 -0.44
C LEU A 56 4.09 1.38 0.43
N GLY A 57 2.95 2.07 0.36
CA GLY A 57 2.69 3.25 1.19
C GLY A 57 2.79 2.94 2.68
N GLU A 58 2.23 1.82 3.13
CA GLU A 58 2.31 1.39 4.52
C GLU A 58 3.73 1.05 4.96
N ILE A 59 4.49 0.33 4.14
CA ILE A 59 5.89 -0.03 4.42
C ILE A 59 6.71 1.26 4.60
N VAL A 60 6.56 2.23 3.69
CA VAL A 60 7.23 3.53 3.79
C VAL A 60 6.81 4.27 5.06
N ALA A 61 5.52 4.41 5.32
CA ALA A 61 5.03 5.09 6.51
C ALA A 61 5.54 4.41 7.81
N ALA A 62 5.53 3.09 7.87
CA ALA A 62 6.02 2.29 8.99
C ALA A 62 7.53 2.45 9.20
N CYS A 63 8.33 2.44 8.13
CA CYS A 63 9.78 2.69 8.19
C CYS A 63 10.10 4.07 8.75
N HIS A 64 9.26 5.08 8.47
CA HIS A 64 9.37 6.43 9.03
C HIS A 64 8.68 6.61 10.41
N GLY A 65 8.37 5.50 11.11
CA GLY A 65 7.83 5.55 12.47
C GLY A 65 6.34 5.92 12.54
N ARG A 66 5.62 5.82 11.42
CA ARG A 66 4.19 6.11 11.31
C ARG A 66 3.41 4.92 10.75
N PRO A 67 3.50 3.73 11.38
CA PRO A 67 2.82 2.56 10.87
C PRO A 67 1.30 2.70 11.03
N PHE A 68 0.54 1.95 10.24
CA PHE A 68 -0.87 1.72 10.52
C PHE A 68 -1.07 1.07 11.89
N THR A 69 -2.14 1.48 12.57
CA THR A 69 -2.46 1.03 13.93
C THR A 69 -3.80 0.31 14.04
N ALA A 70 -4.61 0.23 12.97
CA ALA A 70 -5.83 -0.55 13.08
C ALA A 70 -5.49 -2.05 13.08
N GLY A 71 -6.32 -2.79 13.81
CA GLY A 71 -6.00 -4.09 14.38
C GLY A 71 -5.68 -5.18 13.35
N PRO A 72 -5.23 -6.35 13.83
CA PRO A 72 -5.00 -7.49 12.95
C PRO A 72 -6.29 -7.72 12.17
N SER A 73 -6.25 -7.54 10.86
CA SER A 73 -7.16 -8.35 10.08
C SER A 73 -6.75 -9.79 10.37
N ASP A 74 -7.74 -10.65 10.58
CA ASP A 74 -7.50 -12.08 10.85
C ASP A 74 -6.64 -12.74 9.74
N TYR A 75 -6.41 -12.05 8.63
CA TYR A 75 -5.66 -12.44 7.45
C TYR A 75 -4.17 -12.06 7.46
N ALA A 76 -3.75 -10.98 8.11
CA ALA A 76 -2.34 -10.59 8.14
C ALA A 76 -1.52 -11.59 8.99
N MET A 77 -0.90 -12.58 8.35
CA MET A 77 0.10 -13.50 8.93
C MET A 77 -0.34 -14.19 10.24
N GLY A 78 -1.60 -14.63 10.32
CA GLY A 78 -2.11 -15.34 11.50
C GLY A 78 -2.44 -14.43 12.69
N GLY A 79 -2.63 -13.14 12.46
CA GLY A 79 -3.13 -12.20 13.45
C GLY A 79 -2.10 -11.70 14.46
N ASP A 80 -0.80 -11.73 14.12
CA ASP A 80 0.27 -11.14 14.96
C ASP A 80 0.70 -9.75 14.44
N PRO A 81 0.21 -8.65 15.05
CA PRO A 81 0.56 -7.31 14.64
C PRO A 81 2.05 -6.99 14.83
N ALA A 82 2.74 -7.63 15.78
CA ALA A 82 4.15 -7.38 16.02
C ALA A 82 5.01 -7.95 14.87
N ARG A 83 4.65 -9.13 14.36
CA ARG A 83 5.30 -9.72 13.19
C ARG A 83 5.11 -8.87 11.94
N LEU A 84 3.89 -8.42 11.67
CA LEU A 84 3.58 -7.54 10.54
C LEU A 84 4.41 -6.23 10.61
N GLN A 85 4.46 -5.62 11.80
CA GLN A 85 5.27 -4.42 12.04
C GLN A 85 6.77 -4.66 11.83
N ALA A 86 7.28 -5.83 12.24
CA ALA A 86 8.66 -6.19 12.04
C ALA A 86 8.99 -6.40 10.55
N GLN A 87 8.11 -7.09 9.80
CA GLN A 87 8.27 -7.30 8.36
C GLN A 87 8.31 -5.98 7.60
N MET A 88 7.35 -5.06 7.83
CA MET A 88 7.36 -3.74 7.19
C MET A 88 8.65 -2.95 7.45
N LYS A 89 9.27 -3.15 8.62
CA LYS A 89 10.47 -2.42 9.04
C LYS A 89 11.78 -3.16 8.74
N ALA A 90 11.74 -4.33 8.09
CA ALA A 90 12.90 -5.18 7.86
C ALA A 90 14.07 -4.45 7.18
N HIS A 91 13.76 -3.56 6.22
CA HIS A 91 14.74 -2.78 5.46
C HIS A 91 14.63 -1.27 5.69
N ALA A 92 14.19 -0.86 6.90
CA ALA A 92 13.81 0.53 7.17
C ALA A 92 14.88 1.58 6.84
N GLU A 93 16.15 1.29 7.10
CA GLU A 93 17.24 2.25 6.78
C GLU A 93 17.45 2.40 5.28
N ALA A 94 17.33 1.32 4.51
CA ALA A 94 17.40 1.37 3.04
C ALA A 94 16.19 2.12 2.46
N VAL A 95 14.99 1.90 3.02
CA VAL A 95 13.78 2.64 2.62
C VAL A 95 13.94 4.14 2.86
N LYS A 96 14.41 4.54 4.05
CA LYS A 96 14.64 5.96 4.38
C LYS A 96 15.72 6.62 3.51
N ALA A 97 16.71 5.84 3.07
CA ALA A 97 17.80 6.33 2.21
C ALA A 97 17.36 6.53 0.75
N GLU A 98 16.19 6.04 0.35
CA GLU A 98 15.66 6.12 -1.01
C GLU A 98 14.50 7.12 -1.08
N PRO A 99 14.74 8.40 -1.41
CA PRO A 99 13.72 9.45 -1.39
C PRO A 99 12.59 9.20 -2.41
N ARG A 100 12.87 8.49 -3.50
CA ARG A 100 11.86 8.14 -4.52
C ARG A 100 10.72 7.31 -3.94
N LEU A 101 10.99 6.51 -2.91
CA LEU A 101 9.94 5.70 -2.26
C LEU A 101 8.94 6.59 -1.52
N LEU A 102 9.39 7.62 -0.81
CA LEU A 102 8.48 8.52 -0.09
C LEU A 102 7.65 9.38 -1.07
N GLU A 103 8.28 9.91 -2.10
CA GLU A 103 7.59 10.71 -3.12
C GLU A 103 6.61 9.86 -3.93
N GLY A 104 7.05 8.68 -4.36
CA GLY A 104 6.23 7.70 -5.10
C GLY A 104 5.05 7.20 -4.28
N ALA A 105 5.26 6.83 -3.01
CA ALA A 105 4.19 6.41 -2.10
C ALA A 105 3.10 7.49 -1.97
N ARG A 106 3.50 8.76 -1.80
CA ARG A 106 2.55 9.88 -1.71
C ARG A 106 1.75 10.05 -3.00
N ALA A 107 2.43 10.01 -4.15
CA ALA A 107 1.79 10.17 -5.45
C ALA A 107 0.80 9.03 -5.74
N ALA A 108 1.22 7.79 -5.48
CA ALA A 108 0.42 6.59 -5.69
C ALA A 108 -0.84 6.58 -4.80
N VAL A 109 -0.68 6.75 -3.49
CA VAL A 109 -1.81 6.74 -2.54
C VAL A 109 -2.82 7.86 -2.84
N ASN A 110 -2.35 9.03 -3.29
CA ASN A 110 -3.23 10.11 -3.74
C ASN A 110 -4.00 9.75 -5.01
N GLY A 111 -3.38 9.00 -5.94
CA GLY A 111 -3.99 8.58 -7.20
C GLY A 111 -5.10 7.53 -7.01
N LEU A 112 -4.93 6.62 -6.04
CA LEU A 112 -5.81 5.47 -5.85
C LEU A 112 -7.28 5.81 -5.57
N LEU A 113 -7.57 6.96 -4.95
CA LEU A 113 -8.95 7.43 -4.71
C LEU A 113 -9.38 8.58 -5.62
N ALA A 114 -8.49 9.11 -6.47
CA ALA A 114 -8.76 10.33 -7.21
C ALA A 114 -9.85 10.16 -8.28
N ASN A 115 -9.87 9.01 -8.97
CA ASN A 115 -10.77 8.80 -10.10
C ASN A 115 -10.96 7.29 -10.43
N PRO A 116 -12.21 6.77 -10.48
CA PRO A 116 -12.51 5.41 -10.95
C PRO A 116 -12.06 5.11 -12.38
N LYS A 117 -11.83 6.14 -13.20
CA LYS A 117 -11.26 5.97 -14.55
C LYS A 117 -9.74 5.76 -14.54
N VAL A 118 -9.10 5.93 -13.39
CA VAL A 118 -7.65 5.85 -13.19
C VAL A 118 -7.32 4.73 -12.21
N SER A 119 -8.25 4.29 -11.36
CA SER A 119 -8.05 3.18 -10.43
C SER A 119 -9.25 2.22 -10.43
N GLU A 120 -8.99 0.95 -10.72
CA GLU A 120 -9.97 -0.12 -10.60
C GLU A 120 -10.44 -0.29 -9.15
N LEU A 121 -9.54 -0.14 -8.17
CA LEU A 121 -9.93 -0.16 -6.75
C LEU A 121 -10.96 0.94 -6.44
N ALA A 122 -10.80 2.16 -6.98
CA ALA A 122 -11.79 3.21 -6.79
C ALA A 122 -13.15 2.84 -7.38
N ALA A 123 -13.20 2.17 -8.54
CA ALA A 123 -14.44 1.67 -9.13
C ALA A 123 -15.06 0.56 -8.27
N LEU A 124 -14.28 -0.46 -7.90
CA LEU A 124 -14.74 -1.61 -7.10
C LEU A 124 -15.28 -1.18 -5.74
N TRP A 125 -14.58 -0.30 -5.04
CA TRP A 125 -15.04 0.17 -3.72
C TRP A 125 -16.24 1.10 -3.82
N GLN A 126 -16.42 1.86 -4.91
CA GLN A 126 -17.64 2.67 -5.10
C GLN A 126 -18.90 1.82 -5.25
N GLU A 127 -18.78 0.64 -5.83
CA GLU A 127 -19.89 -0.30 -6.01
C GLU A 127 -20.12 -1.19 -4.76
N GLY A 128 -19.17 -1.20 -3.82
CA GLY A 128 -19.16 -2.07 -2.65
C GLY A 128 -19.72 -1.45 -1.36
N GLU A 129 -20.04 -2.30 -0.38
CA GLU A 129 -20.63 -1.91 0.91
C GLU A 129 -19.62 -1.31 1.91
N GLN A 130 -18.31 -1.44 1.65
CA GLN A 130 -17.25 -1.00 2.57
C GLN A 130 -16.45 0.22 2.06
N LEU A 131 -17.01 1.00 1.12
CA LEU A 131 -16.39 2.21 0.59
C LEU A 131 -15.87 3.15 1.68
N GLU A 132 -16.68 3.39 2.72
CA GLU A 132 -16.29 4.28 3.81
C GLU A 132 -15.08 3.75 4.59
N GLY A 133 -15.00 2.42 4.78
CA GLY A 133 -13.87 1.78 5.44
C GLY A 133 -12.59 1.96 4.63
N PHE A 134 -12.65 1.66 3.34
CA PHE A 134 -11.53 1.82 2.43
C PHE A 134 -11.07 3.28 2.33
N ALA A 135 -12.01 4.22 2.15
CA ALA A 135 -11.70 5.65 2.08
C ALA A 135 -11.02 6.17 3.36
N ARG A 136 -11.43 5.68 4.54
CA ARG A 136 -10.76 6.00 5.81
C ARG A 136 -9.36 5.44 5.87
N THR A 137 -9.13 4.19 5.44
CA THR A 137 -7.80 3.58 5.40
C THR A 137 -6.84 4.41 4.55
N ILE A 138 -7.24 4.74 3.32
CA ILE A 138 -6.39 5.50 2.40
C ILE A 138 -6.14 6.92 2.93
N SER A 139 -7.16 7.59 3.47
CA SER A 139 -7.01 8.94 4.03
C SER A 139 -6.10 8.98 5.26
N ASP A 140 -6.15 7.95 6.11
CA ASP A 140 -5.22 7.80 7.23
C ASP A 140 -3.78 7.60 6.74
N LEU A 141 -3.58 6.68 5.77
CA LEU A 141 -2.27 6.43 5.16
C LEU A 141 -1.68 7.69 4.53
N GLU A 142 -2.47 8.40 3.73
CA GLU A 142 -2.07 9.68 3.13
C GLU A 142 -1.64 10.68 4.20
N THR A 143 -2.43 10.79 5.29
CA THR A 143 -2.12 11.68 6.41
C THR A 143 -0.80 11.33 7.09
N ARG A 144 -0.52 10.04 7.28
CA ARG A 144 0.74 9.58 7.87
C ARG A 144 1.92 9.87 6.96
N LEU A 145 1.81 9.57 5.66
CA LEU A 145 2.85 9.86 4.67
C LEU A 145 3.17 11.36 4.57
N ARG A 146 2.16 12.26 4.59
CA ARG A 146 2.38 13.72 4.57
C ARG A 146 3.17 14.23 5.78
N LYS A 147 3.05 13.58 6.93
CA LYS A 147 3.74 13.99 8.17
C LYS A 147 5.18 13.47 8.26
N VAL A 148 5.66 12.70 7.28
CA VAL A 148 7.07 12.33 7.15
C VAL A 148 7.86 13.55 6.66
N ALA A 149 8.91 13.93 7.38
CA ALA A 149 9.79 15.01 6.94
C ALA A 149 10.69 14.50 5.80
N THR A 150 10.85 15.32 4.75
CA THR A 150 11.84 15.14 3.68
C THR A 150 13.19 15.69 4.10
#